data_AF-A0A645JF02-F1
#
_entry.id   AF-A0A645JF02-F1
#
_cell.length_a   1.000
_cell.length_b   1.000
_cell.length_c   1.000
_cell.angle_alpha   90.00
_cell.angle_beta   90.00
_cell.angle_gamma   90.00
#
_symmetry.space_group_name_H-M   'P 1'
#
loop_
_entity.id
_entity.type
_entity.pdbx_description
1 polymer ?
#
loop_
_entity_poly.entity_id
_entity_poly.type
_entity_poly.pdbx_seq_one_letter_code
_entity_poly.pdbx_strand_id
1 'polypeptide(L)' 'MRCSCQNCGAYMVQDEKGLGSRCVCPECFAVCNACMGTRQKPTTPDGLREMLLQRERYDVEHENDD' A
#
# COMPACT_ATOMS: atom_id res chain seq x y z
N MET A 1 5.10 -13.16 3.08
CA MET A 1 4.93 -12.40 4.34
C MET A 1 3.44 -12.39 4.64
N ARG A 2 3.01 -12.80 5.84
CA ARG A 2 1.58 -12.96 6.17
C ARG A 2 1.14 -11.81 7.07
N CYS A 3 0.11 -11.07 6.67
CA CYS A 3 -0.39 -9.89 7.38
C CYS A 3 -1.90 -9.97 7.61
N SER A 4 -2.38 -9.22 8.60
CA SER A 4 -3.82 -8.98 8.81
C SER A 4 -4.29 -7.81 7.94
N CYS A 5 -5.55 -7.86 7.50
CA CYS A 5 -6.16 -6.79 6.72
C CYS A 5 -6.34 -5.54 7.57
N GLN A 6 -5.87 -4.39 7.08
CA GLN A 6 -6.00 -3.11 7.79
C GLN A 6 -7.45 -2.59 7.81
N ASN A 7 -8.33 -3.12 6.96
CA ASN A 7 -9.73 -2.70 6.89
C ASN A 7 -10.63 -3.49 7.84
N CYS A 8 -10.41 -4.80 8.00
CA CYS A 8 -11.32 -5.68 8.76
C CYS A 8 -10.62 -6.66 9.72
N GLY A 9 -9.29 -6.61 9.84
CA GLY A 9 -8.51 -7.47 10.74
C GLY A 9 -8.34 -8.93 10.29
N ALA A 10 -9.06 -9.38 9.27
CA ALA A 10 -9.00 -10.76 8.79
C ALA A 10 -7.58 -11.11 8.27
N TYR A 11 -7.18 -12.38 8.45
CA TYR A 11 -5.90 -12.88 7.97
C TYR A 11 -5.87 -12.90 6.43
N MET A 12 -4.88 -12.26 5.82
CA MET A 12 -4.81 -12.14 4.37
C MET A 12 -4.12 -13.35 3.71
N VAL A 13 -4.60 -13.71 2.52
CA VAL A 13 -4.05 -14.78 1.68
C VAL A 13 -2.99 -14.21 0.73
N GLN A 14 -1.86 -14.90 0.59
CA GLN A 14 -0.78 -14.48 -0.30
C GLN A 14 -1.04 -14.97 -1.74
N ASP A 15 -1.10 -14.06 -2.71
CA ASP A 15 -1.14 -14.30 -4.16
C ASP A 15 0.29 -14.17 -4.71
N GLU A 16 0.91 -15.31 -5.03
CA GLU A 16 2.32 -15.40 -5.43
C GLU A 16 2.47 -15.26 -6.95
N LYS A 17 3.00 -14.10 -7.39
CA LYS A 17 3.17 -13.72 -8.80
C LYS A 17 4.53 -13.05 -9.06
N GLY A 18 5.59 -13.53 -8.39
CA GLY A 18 6.93 -12.92 -8.49
C GLY A 18 6.93 -11.48 -8.00
N LEU A 19 7.35 -10.53 -8.85
CA LEU A 19 7.29 -9.09 -8.55
C LEU A 19 5.85 -8.55 -8.39
N GLY A 20 4.86 -9.23 -8.94
CA GLY A 20 3.44 -8.90 -8.78
C GLY A 20 2.80 -9.47 -7.51
N SER A 21 3.59 -10.10 -6.63
CA SER A 21 3.05 -10.74 -5.43
C SER A 21 2.41 -9.74 -4.48
N ARG A 22 1.30 -10.15 -3.87
CA ARG A 22 0.45 -9.32 -3.02
C ARG A 22 -0.33 -10.19 -2.04
N CYS A 23 -0.82 -9.58 -0.96
CA CYS A 23 -1.78 -10.18 -0.05
C CYS A 23 -3.19 -9.71 -0.41
N VAL A 24 -4.18 -10.59 -0.40
CA VAL A 24 -5.59 -10.31 -0.67
C VAL A 24 -6.42 -10.71 0.54
N CYS A 25 -7.31 -9.82 0.99
CA CYS A 25 -8.25 -10.10 2.07
C CYS A 25 -9.41 -10.98 1.56
N PRO A 26 -9.76 -12.09 2.25
CA PRO A 26 -10.87 -12.94 1.83
C PRO A 26 -12.25 -12.33 2.11
N GLU A 27 -12.36 -11.39 3.06
CA GLU A 27 -13.64 -10.81 3.49
C GLU A 27 -14.02 -9.55 2.69
N CYS A 28 -13.06 -8.63 2.52
CA CYS A 28 -13.31 -7.34 1.86
C CYS A 28 -12.52 -7.13 0.56
N PHE A 29 -11.75 -8.13 0.12
CA PHE A 29 -10.97 -8.10 -1.12
C PHE A 29 -9.90 -6.99 -1.22
N ALA A 30 -9.61 -6.29 -0.12
CA ALA A 30 -8.52 -5.34 -0.06
C ALA A 30 -7.18 -6.01 -0.40
N VAL A 31 -6.34 -5.31 -1.16
CA VAL A 31 -5.04 -5.80 -1.64
C VAL A 31 -3.90 -5.02 -0.99
N CYS A 32 -2.89 -5.72 -0.49
CA CYS A 32 -1.72 -5.12 0.15
C CYS A 32 -0.42 -5.72 -0.38
N ASN A 33 0.58 -4.88 -0.68
CA ASN A 33 1.93 -5.30 -1.03
C ASN A 33 3.01 -4.54 -0.24
N ALA A 34 2.62 -3.87 0.85
CA ALA A 34 3.48 -2.97 1.62
C ALA A 34 4.74 -3.68 2.14
N CYS A 35 4.58 -4.87 2.73
CA CYS A 35 5.70 -5.63 3.27
C CYS A 35 6.65 -6.13 2.18
N MET A 36 6.15 -6.32 0.94
CA MET A 36 6.94 -6.86 -0.16
C MET A 36 7.83 -5.81 -0.84
N GLY A 37 7.61 -4.52 -0.59
CA GLY A 37 8.38 -3.45 -1.24
C GLY A 37 8.24 -3.42 -2.76
N THR A 38 7.21 -4.08 -3.32
CA THR A 38 6.99 -4.23 -4.78
C THR A 38 6.22 -3.06 -5.40
N ARG A 39 5.85 -2.03 -4.62
CA ARG A 39 5.51 -0.73 -5.21
C ARG A 39 6.74 -0.24 -5.97
N GLN A 40 6.60 -0.03 -7.28
CA GLN A 40 7.64 0.57 -8.09
C GLN A 40 8.03 1.88 -7.42
N LYS A 41 9.25 1.90 -6.88
CA LYS A 41 9.88 3.14 -6.42
C LYS A 41 9.95 4.07 -7.62
N PRO A 42 9.89 5.39 -7.41
CA PRO A 42 10.08 6.32 -8.50
C PRO A 42 11.46 6.03 -9.11
N THR A 43 11.48 5.66 -10.38
CA THR A 43 12.72 5.36 -11.12
C THR A 43 13.38 6.62 -11.66
N THR A 44 12.71 7.77 -11.50
CA THR A 44 13.18 9.10 -11.89
C THR A 44 13.06 10.09 -10.73
N PRO A 45 13.89 11.14 -10.71
CA PRO A 45 13.76 12.23 -9.74
C PRO A 45 12.38 12.89 -9.73
N ASP A 46 11.74 13.01 -10.90
CA ASP A 46 10.42 13.63 -11.02
C ASP A 46 9.32 12.79 -10.39
N GLY A 47 9.36 11.46 -10.58
CA GLY A 47 8.43 10.56 -9.90
C GLY A 47 8.55 10.65 -8.38
N LEU A 48 9.76 10.89 -7.85
CA LEU A 48 9.95 11.08 -6.41
C LEU A 48 9.33 12.39 -5.92
N ARG A 49 9.51 13.48 -6.68
CA ARG A 49 8.89 14.78 -6.36
C ARG A 49 7.37 14.70 -6.35
N GLU A 50 6.77 14.06 -7.35
CA GLU A 50 5.32 13.87 -7.43
C GLU A 50 4.78 13.09 -6.23
N MET A 51 5.46 12.01 -5.83
CA MET A 51 5.08 11.24 -4.65
C MET A 51 5.15 12.05 -3.36
N LEU A 52 6.17 12.91 -3.20
CA LEU A 52 6.29 13.80 -2.04
C LEU A 52 5.17 14.84 -2.00
N LEU A 53 4.82 15.45 -3.14
CA LEU A 53 3.72 16.40 -3.24
C LEU A 53 2.37 15.75 -2.91
N GLN A 54 2.15 14.52 -3.37
CA GLN A 54 0.93 13.76 -3.03
C GLN A 54 0.86 13.46 -1.53
N ARG A 55 1.99 13.16 -0.90
CA ARG A 55 2.05 12.94 0.55
C ARG A 55 1.72 14.20 1.33
N GLU A 56 2.34 15.33 1.00
CA GLU A 56 2.08 16.62 1.64
C GLU A 56 0.60 17.00 1.55
N ARG A 57 -0.02 16.82 0.37
CA ARG A 57 -1.46 17.06 0.20
C ARG A 57 -2.33 16.20 1.11
N TYR A 58 -2.04 14.90 1.19
CA TYR A 58 -2.78 13.99 2.07
C TYR A 58 -2.68 14.42 3.53
N ASP A 59 -1.47 14.77 3.98
CA ASP A 59 -1.20 15.16 5.36
C ASP A 59 -1.94 16.47 5.72
N VAL A 60 -2.02 17.44 4.79
CA VAL A 60 -2.84 18.66 4.96
C VAL A 60 -4.34 18.34 4.98
N GLU A 61 -4.81 17.47 4.09
CA GLU A 61 -6.23 17.09 4.00
C GLU A 61 -6.73 16.37 5.27
N HIS A 62 -5.85 15.66 5.98
CA HIS A 62 -6.19 14.87 7.18
C HIS A 62 -5.60 15.45 8.48
N GLU A 63 -5.13 16.71 8.47
CA GLU A 63 -4.52 17.36 9.64
C GLU A 63 -5.48 17.49 10.83
N ASN A 64 -6.80 17.39 10.60
CA ASN A 64 -7.84 17.62 11.60
C ASN A 64 -8.76 16.41 11.84
N ASP A 65 -8.35 15.20 11.43
CA ASP A 65 -9.18 13.97 11.49
C ASP A 65 -9.20 13.26 12.87
N ASP A 66 -8.90 13.97 13.97
CA ASP A 66 -8.97 13.44 15.36
C ASP A 66 -10.35 13.63 16.03
#